data_AF-A0A928R4V7-F1
#
_entry.id   AF-A0A928R4V7-F1
#
_cell.length_a   1.000
_cell.length_b   1.000
_cell.length_c   1.000
_cell.angle_alpha   90.00
_cell.angle_beta   90.00
_cell.angle_gamma   90.00
#
_symmetry.space_group_name_H-M   'P 1'
#
loop_
_entity.id
_entity.type
_entity.pdbx_description
1 polymer ?
#
loop_
_entity_poly.entity_id
_entity_poly.type
_entity_poly.pdbx_seq_one_letter_code
_entity_poly.pdbx_strand_id
1 'polypeptide(L)'
;MKNIFKIIIACTLLLSLMSMGVCAANTIEISDDTISKKDGVVTVNFTASGFMEGDAITILVFKVTDTVKEPDNSNIVYMGQPEYKDEMSAVTFKLPEEETEGIYEVRVGGTGVEAYSLGQFSAKELIIGDLDNNGVIDKGDVVIILKLFFGEKVDVSATDCDLTNDGIVNVKDAVKLLKMIE
;
A
#
# COMPACT_ATOMS: atom_id res chain seq x y z
N MET A 1 -21.82 17.67 14.19
CA MET A 1 -20.61 17.91 15.01
C MET A 1 -19.81 16.62 14.99
N LYS A 2 -18.74 16.56 14.17
CA LYS A 2 -17.89 15.37 14.01
C LYS A 2 -16.86 15.38 15.14
N ASN A 3 -16.94 14.41 16.05
CA ASN A 3 -15.94 14.22 17.09
C ASN A 3 -14.73 13.51 16.46
N ILE A 4 -13.61 14.22 16.40
CA ILE A 4 -12.33 13.71 15.91
C ILE A 4 -11.65 13.02 17.10
N PHE A 5 -11.62 11.68 17.08
CA PHE A 5 -10.83 10.90 18.03
C PHE A 5 -9.37 10.93 17.59
N LYS A 6 -8.52 11.64 18.35
CA LYS A 6 -7.07 11.72 18.14
C LYS A 6 -6.40 10.54 18.83
N ILE A 7 -5.66 9.73 18.09
CA ILE A 7 -4.83 8.64 18.65
C ILE A 7 -3.39 9.15 18.71
N ILE A 8 -2.88 9.33 19.93
CA ILE A 8 -1.47 9.65 20.21
C ILE A 8 -0.77 8.31 20.51
N ILE A 9 0.15 7.89 19.65
CA ILE A 9 0.98 6.70 19.91
C ILE A 9 2.11 7.11 20.85
N ALA A 10 1.97 6.76 22.13
CA ALA A 10 3.00 6.95 23.15
C ALA A 10 3.63 5.59 23.48
N CYS A 11 4.89 5.38 23.11
CA CYS A 11 5.68 4.26 23.57
C CYS A 11 6.68 4.77 24.61
N THR A 12 6.48 4.44 25.89
CA THR A 12 7.31 4.91 27.01
C THR A 12 8.01 3.71 27.65
N LEU A 13 9.35 3.72 27.71
CA LEU A 13 10.11 3.74 28.97
C LEU A 13 11.63 3.68 28.73
N LEU A 14 12.34 4.74 29.10
CA LEU A 14 13.49 4.66 30.02
C LEU A 14 13.79 6.08 30.53
N LEU A 15 13.72 6.24 31.86
CA LEU A 15 13.97 7.51 32.56
C LEU A 15 15.46 7.90 32.45
N SER A 16 15.72 9.09 31.89
CA SER A 16 16.82 9.93 32.36
C SER A 16 16.34 11.37 32.42
N LEU A 17 16.42 11.98 33.60
CA LEU A 17 16.19 13.40 33.85
C LEU A 17 17.02 14.25 32.88
N MET A 18 16.37 14.95 31.95
CA MET A 18 16.90 16.18 31.36
C MET A 18 15.77 17.19 31.16
N SER A 19 16.14 18.45 31.38
CA SER A 19 15.35 19.68 31.44
C SER A 19 14.02 19.72 30.69
N MET A 20 13.00 20.27 31.36
CA MET A 20 11.76 20.77 30.75
C MET A 20 12.08 21.91 29.77
N GLY A 21 12.49 21.55 28.56
CA GLY A 21 12.28 22.40 27.39
C GLY A 21 10.80 22.32 27.04
N VAL A 22 10.16 23.46 26.82
CA VAL A 22 8.87 23.51 26.14
C VAL A 22 9.11 22.88 24.77
N CYS A 23 8.78 21.60 24.61
CA CYS A 23 8.81 20.94 23.32
C CYS A 23 7.67 21.59 22.54
N ALA A 24 7.98 22.61 21.75
CA ALA A 24 7.12 22.97 20.65
C ALA A 24 6.91 21.66 19.87
N ALA A 25 5.66 21.23 19.72
CA ALA A 25 5.37 20.17 18.77
C ALA A 25 5.83 20.72 17.42
N ASN A 26 6.97 20.25 16.92
CA ASN A 26 7.37 20.56 15.57
C ASN A 26 6.23 20.08 14.69
N THR A 27 5.58 21.01 14.00
CA THR A 27 4.62 20.63 12.96
C THR A 27 5.43 19.93 11.89
N ILE A 28 5.16 18.64 11.71
CA ILE A 28 5.76 17.85 10.64
C ILE A 28 4.84 18.00 9.44
N GLU A 29 5.43 18.36 8.31
CA GLU A 29 4.72 18.44 7.04
C GLU A 29 5.21 17.33 6.15
N ILE A 30 4.26 16.64 5.52
CA ILE A 30 4.52 15.62 4.52
C ILE A 30 3.90 16.09 3.19
N SER A 31 4.66 16.01 2.10
CA SER A 31 4.21 16.38 0.74
C SER A 31 4.77 15.43 -0.32
N ASP A 32 4.32 15.60 -1.56
CA ASP A 32 4.79 14.86 -2.76
C ASP A 32 4.75 13.34 -2.58
N ASP A 33 3.72 12.86 -1.87
CA ASP A 33 3.60 11.48 -1.45
C ASP A 33 3.09 10.57 -2.57
N THR A 34 3.80 9.47 -2.79
CA THR A 34 3.40 8.43 -3.73
C THR A 34 3.78 7.06 -3.20
N ILE A 35 2.93 6.07 -3.46
CA ILE A 35 3.22 4.67 -3.17
C ILE A 35 3.33 3.94 -4.50
N SER A 36 4.41 3.17 -4.65
CA SER A 36 4.63 2.30 -5.80
C SER A 36 5.05 0.92 -5.33
N LYS A 37 4.69 -0.11 -6.09
CA LYS A 37 5.08 -1.49 -5.84
C LYS A 37 5.69 -2.07 -7.11
N LYS A 38 6.82 -2.75 -6.97
CA LYS A 38 7.48 -3.49 -8.04
C LYS A 38 8.24 -4.68 -7.47
N ASP A 39 8.08 -5.87 -8.05
CA ASP A 39 8.83 -7.08 -7.64
C ASP A 39 8.70 -7.40 -6.14
N GLY A 40 7.51 -7.19 -5.56
CA GLY A 40 7.27 -7.39 -4.12
C GLY A 40 7.84 -6.32 -3.19
N VAL A 41 8.58 -5.34 -3.72
CA VAL A 41 9.12 -4.20 -2.98
C VAL A 41 8.14 -3.03 -3.07
N VAL A 42 7.76 -2.50 -1.91
CA VAL A 42 6.96 -1.28 -1.81
C VAL A 42 7.91 -0.11 -1.60
N THR A 43 7.82 0.88 -2.48
CA THR A 43 8.57 2.13 -2.41
C THR A 43 7.59 3.25 -2.14
N VAL A 44 7.82 3.93 -1.04
CA VAL A 44 7.02 5.06 -0.58
C VAL A 44 7.87 6.30 -0.71
N ASN A 45 7.50 7.17 -1.64
CA ASN A 45 8.15 8.46 -1.79
C ASN A 45 7.34 9.49 -1.03
N PHE A 46 8.03 10.38 -0.33
CA PHE A 46 7.43 11.51 0.37
C PHE A 46 8.54 12.51 0.70
N THR A 47 8.21 13.79 0.70
CA THR A 47 9.05 14.84 1.27
C THR A 47 8.58 15.09 2.70
N ALA A 48 9.49 15.02 3.66
CA ALA A 48 9.19 15.37 5.05
C ALA A 48 9.94 16.63 5.47
N SER A 49 9.26 17.50 6.23
CA SER A 49 9.88 18.64 6.90
C SER A 49 9.49 18.69 8.38
N GLY A 50 10.27 19.39 9.20
CA GLY A 50 10.03 19.50 10.65
C GLY A 50 10.70 18.42 11.51
N PHE A 51 11.35 17.43 10.88
CA PHE A 51 12.29 16.51 11.52
C PHE A 51 13.70 17.11 11.58
N MET A 52 14.47 16.76 12.62
CA MET A 52 15.91 17.00 12.66
C MET A 52 16.67 15.77 12.13
N GLU A 53 17.81 16.00 11.48
CA GLU A 53 18.68 14.91 11.03
C GLU A 53 19.02 13.98 12.21
N GLY A 54 18.80 12.67 12.03
CA GLY A 54 18.96 11.65 13.07
C GLY A 54 17.68 11.34 13.88
N ASP A 55 16.59 12.09 13.71
CA ASP A 55 15.31 11.76 14.34
C ASP A 55 14.75 10.43 13.78
N ALA A 56 14.15 9.60 14.64
CA ALA A 56 13.48 8.39 14.18
C ALA A 56 12.10 8.70 13.59
N ILE A 57 11.91 8.41 12.30
CA ILE A 57 10.61 8.43 11.63
C ILE A 57 9.98 7.05 11.79
N THR A 58 8.68 6.97 12.07
CA THR A 58 7.95 5.71 12.11
C THR A 58 7.14 5.54 10.83
N ILE A 59 7.40 4.46 10.10
CA ILE A 59 6.59 3.98 8.98
C ILE A 59 5.75 2.82 9.48
N LEU A 60 4.43 2.94 9.37
CA LEU A 60 3.47 1.93 9.79
C LEU A 60 2.66 1.48 8.58
N VAL A 61 2.57 0.16 8.38
CA VAL A 61 1.78 -0.45 7.31
C VAL A 61 0.86 -1.48 7.92
N PHE A 62 -0.42 -1.37 7.61
CA PHE A 62 -1.44 -2.26 8.15
C PHE A 62 -2.51 -2.56 7.13
N LYS A 63 -3.10 -3.75 7.27
CA LYS A 63 -4.16 -4.25 6.40
C LYS A 63 -5.48 -3.54 6.70
N VAL A 64 -6.16 -3.08 5.66
CA VAL A 64 -7.45 -2.39 5.75
C VAL A 64 -8.54 -3.25 5.14
N THR A 65 -9.70 -3.27 5.80
CA THR A 65 -10.93 -3.91 5.33
C THR A 65 -12.11 -2.97 5.52
N ASP A 66 -13.31 -3.37 5.07
CA ASP A 66 -14.52 -2.58 5.29
C ASP A 66 -14.82 -2.32 6.77
N THR A 67 -14.42 -3.26 7.63
CA THR A 67 -14.66 -3.22 9.08
C THR A 67 -13.45 -2.77 9.90
N VAL A 68 -12.23 -2.87 9.35
CA VAL A 68 -10.98 -2.52 10.03
C VAL A 68 -10.31 -1.38 9.28
N LYS A 69 -10.32 -0.18 9.86
CA LYS A 69 -9.78 1.05 9.24
C LYS A 69 -8.63 1.69 10.03
N GLU A 70 -8.35 1.18 11.21
CA GLU A 70 -7.31 1.69 12.09
C GLU A 70 -6.32 0.57 12.42
N PRO A 71 -5.05 0.93 12.72
CA PRO A 71 -4.04 -0.06 13.07
C PRO A 71 -4.28 -0.65 14.47
N ASP A 72 -4.10 -1.96 14.58
CA ASP A 72 -4.05 -2.74 15.80
C ASP A 72 -3.00 -3.86 15.68
N ASN A 73 -2.71 -4.56 16.78
CA ASN A 73 -1.67 -5.58 16.79
C ASN A 73 -1.93 -6.78 15.86
N SER A 74 -3.16 -6.94 15.36
CA SER A 74 -3.55 -8.07 14.50
C SER A 74 -3.50 -7.74 13.01
N ASN A 75 -3.51 -6.46 12.62
CA ASN A 75 -3.51 -6.04 11.22
C ASN A 75 -2.23 -5.29 10.79
N ILE A 76 -1.33 -4.97 11.72
CA ILE A 76 -0.02 -4.37 11.37
C ILE A 76 0.87 -5.44 10.73
N VAL A 77 1.35 -5.15 9.53
CA VAL A 77 2.19 -6.08 8.74
C VAL A 77 3.62 -5.59 8.60
N TYR A 78 3.85 -4.29 8.77
CA TYR A 78 5.19 -3.74 8.80
C TYR A 78 5.24 -2.51 9.71
N MET A 79 6.29 -2.41 10.50
CA MET A 79 6.64 -1.22 11.26
C MET A 79 8.15 -1.02 11.20
N GLY A 80 8.56 0.12 10.65
CA GLY A 80 9.97 0.48 10.51
C GLY A 80 10.25 1.83 11.15
N GLN A 81 11.45 1.98 11.71
CA GLN A 81 11.89 3.24 12.31
C GLN A 81 13.22 3.75 11.72
N PRO A 82 13.26 4.14 10.43
CA PRO A 82 14.47 4.70 9.84
C PRO A 82 14.83 6.04 10.49
N GLU A 83 16.14 6.31 10.56
CA GLU A 83 16.65 7.64 10.91
C GLU A 83 16.37 8.60 9.75
N TYR A 84 15.81 9.77 10.06
CA TYR A 84 15.62 10.86 9.13
C TYR A 84 16.97 11.39 8.67
N LYS A 85 17.07 11.61 7.37
CA LYS A 85 18.18 12.31 6.75
C LYS A 85 17.61 13.55 6.09
N ASP A 86 18.36 14.65 6.13
CA ASP A 86 17.96 15.84 5.40
C ASP A 86 17.74 15.49 3.92
N GLU A 87 16.63 15.97 3.36
CA GLU A 87 16.15 15.60 2.00
C GLU A 87 15.74 14.12 1.82
N MET A 88 15.37 13.41 2.88
CA MET A 88 14.75 12.09 2.75
C MET A 88 13.49 12.19 1.88
N SER A 89 13.55 11.53 0.73
CA SER A 89 12.50 11.54 -0.30
C SER A 89 11.81 10.19 -0.48
N ALA A 90 12.37 9.11 0.08
CA ALA A 90 11.82 7.78 -0.07
C ALA A 90 12.21 6.83 1.07
N VAL A 91 11.29 5.91 1.37
CA VAL A 91 11.54 4.70 2.19
C VAL A 91 11.07 3.48 1.42
N THR A 92 11.86 2.42 1.48
CA THR A 92 11.53 1.13 0.84
C THR A 92 11.38 0.05 1.89
N PHE A 93 10.40 -0.83 1.67
CA PHE A 93 10.21 -2.01 2.49
C PHE A 93 9.63 -3.16 1.65
N LYS A 94 9.75 -4.37 2.18
CA LYS A 94 9.11 -5.56 1.62
C LYS A 94 7.98 -5.97 2.53
N LEU A 95 6.84 -6.32 1.95
CA LEU A 95 5.80 -7.00 2.71
C LEU A 95 6.27 -8.41 3.06
N PRO A 96 5.82 -8.96 4.21
CA PRO A 96 6.00 -10.38 4.52
C PRO A 96 5.48 -11.28 3.39
N GLU A 97 6.10 -12.45 3.17
CA GLU A 97 5.72 -13.35 2.07
C GLU A 97 4.29 -13.88 2.21
N GLU A 98 3.77 -13.96 3.43
CA GLU A 98 2.40 -14.32 3.75
C GLU A 98 1.36 -13.24 3.40
N GLU A 99 1.79 -11.99 3.16
CA GLU A 99 0.91 -10.85 2.83
C GLU A 99 0.85 -10.62 1.32
N THR A 100 0.28 -11.60 0.61
CA THR A 100 0.15 -11.59 -0.86
C THR A 100 -1.10 -10.89 -1.37
N GLU A 101 -2.12 -10.71 -0.52
CA GLU A 101 -3.43 -10.20 -0.92
C GLU A 101 -4.04 -9.23 0.09
N GLY A 102 -4.66 -8.18 -0.43
CA GLY A 102 -5.42 -7.20 0.35
C GLY A 102 -5.02 -5.76 0.03
N ILE A 103 -5.73 -4.83 0.66
CA ILE A 103 -5.45 -3.40 0.63
C ILE A 103 -4.72 -3.03 1.92
N TYR A 104 -3.65 -2.27 1.80
CA TYR A 104 -2.80 -1.85 2.90
C TYR A 104 -2.71 -0.34 2.92
N GLU A 105 -2.75 0.24 4.10
CA GLU A 105 -2.53 1.68 4.30
C GLU A 105 -1.13 1.93 4.84
N VAL A 106 -0.47 2.96 4.32
CA VAL A 106 0.82 3.42 4.80
C VAL A 106 0.63 4.72 5.57
N ARG A 107 1.14 4.75 6.80
CA ARG A 107 1.20 5.95 7.62
C ARG A 107 2.64 6.27 8.00
N VAL A 108 2.93 7.56 8.08
CA VAL A 108 4.24 8.10 8.48
C VAL A 108 4.05 9.03 9.66
N GLY A 109 4.86 8.87 10.69
CA GLY A 109 4.82 9.72 11.87
C GLY A 109 6.17 9.81 12.56
N GLY A 110 6.17 10.46 13.72
CA GLY A 110 7.35 10.62 14.56
C GLY A 110 6.94 10.67 16.03
N THR A 111 7.92 10.67 16.92
CA THR A 111 7.65 10.79 18.35
C THR A 111 6.92 12.10 18.65
N GLY A 112 5.74 12.00 19.27
CA GLY A 112 4.94 13.17 19.64
C GLY A 112 4.16 13.83 18.49
N VAL A 113 4.12 13.20 17.31
CA VAL A 113 3.45 13.74 16.13
C VAL A 113 2.36 12.80 15.63
N GLU A 114 1.23 13.36 15.19
CA GLU A 114 0.13 12.60 14.61
C GLU A 114 0.59 11.93 13.31
N ALA A 115 0.25 10.64 13.14
CA ALA A 115 0.65 9.91 11.94
C ALA A 115 -0.14 10.42 10.72
N TYR A 116 0.58 10.81 9.67
CA TYR A 116 0.06 11.22 8.38
C TYR A 116 -0.24 9.98 7.53
N SER A 117 -1.41 9.92 6.90
CA SER A 117 -1.77 8.85 5.95
C SER A 117 -1.28 9.22 4.55
N LEU A 118 -0.33 8.44 4.03
CA LEU A 118 0.19 8.59 2.66
C LEU A 118 -0.72 7.94 1.61
N GLY A 119 -1.70 7.16 2.07
CA GLY A 119 -2.64 6.46 1.20
C GLY A 119 -2.48 4.94 1.25
N GLN A 120 -3.12 4.30 0.27
CA GLN A 120 -3.35 2.87 0.24
C GLN A 120 -2.79 2.23 -1.03
N PHE A 121 -2.37 0.97 -0.93
CA PHE A 121 -1.94 0.15 -2.05
C PHE A 121 -2.44 -1.28 -1.93
N SER A 122 -2.54 -1.99 -3.05
CA SER A 122 -2.86 -3.42 -3.09
C SER A 122 -1.57 -4.24 -2.99
N ALA A 123 -1.53 -5.27 -2.12
CA ALA A 123 -0.44 -6.23 -2.17
C ALA A 123 -0.47 -7.08 -3.43
N LYS A 124 -1.62 -7.22 -4.07
CA LYS A 124 -1.67 -7.85 -5.39
C LYS A 124 -1.27 -6.82 -6.43
N GLU A 125 -0.18 -7.10 -7.15
CA GLU A 125 0.15 -6.36 -8.36
C GLU A 125 -0.94 -6.70 -9.38
N LEU A 126 -1.81 -5.73 -9.68
CA LEU A 126 -2.86 -5.90 -10.68
C LEU A 126 -2.19 -5.90 -12.05
N ILE A 127 -1.79 -7.08 -12.49
CA ILE A 127 -1.30 -7.30 -13.84
C ILE A 127 -2.54 -7.36 -14.74
N ILE A 128 -2.75 -6.31 -15.54
CA ILE A 128 -3.86 -6.29 -16.49
C ILE A 128 -3.68 -7.45 -17.47
N GLY A 129 -4.56 -8.44 -17.38
CA GLY A 129 -4.51 -9.66 -18.18
C GLY A 129 -4.17 -10.93 -17.40
N ASP A 130 -3.70 -10.83 -16.16
CA ASP A 130 -3.59 -11.98 -15.23
C ASP A 130 -4.98 -12.26 -14.64
N LEU A 131 -5.73 -13.15 -15.30
CA LEU A 131 -7.13 -13.46 -15.00
C LEU A 131 -7.25 -14.64 -14.04
N ASP A 132 -6.26 -15.53 -13.99
CA ASP A 132 -6.20 -16.62 -13.01
C ASP A 132 -5.48 -16.25 -11.71
N ASN A 133 -4.84 -15.09 -11.69
CA ASN A 133 -4.12 -14.50 -10.56
C ASN A 133 -2.86 -15.27 -10.16
N ASN A 134 -2.20 -15.90 -11.12
CA ASN A 134 -0.95 -16.63 -10.90
C ASN A 134 0.31 -15.72 -10.92
N GLY A 135 0.13 -14.41 -11.17
CA GLY A 135 1.20 -13.41 -11.17
C GLY A 135 1.95 -13.27 -12.49
N VAL A 136 1.53 -13.96 -13.56
CA VAL A 136 2.07 -13.83 -14.92
C VAL A 136 0.93 -13.79 -15.93
N ILE A 137 1.15 -13.16 -17.09
CA ILE A 137 0.19 -13.23 -18.20
C ILE A 137 0.58 -14.41 -19.08
N ASP A 138 -0.23 -15.47 -19.09
CA ASP A 138 0.06 -16.66 -19.88
C ASP A 138 -1.17 -17.22 -20.64
N LYS A 139 -1.03 -18.45 -21.14
CA LYS A 139 -2.09 -19.11 -21.92
C LYS A 139 -3.29 -19.51 -21.07
N GLY A 140 -3.10 -19.70 -19.76
CA GLY A 140 -4.15 -19.96 -18.78
C GLY A 140 -5.16 -18.82 -18.73
N ASP A 141 -4.69 -17.58 -18.75
CA ASP A 141 -5.55 -16.39 -18.76
C ASP A 141 -6.38 -16.30 -20.05
N VAL A 142 -5.76 -16.62 -21.20
CA VAL A 142 -6.47 -16.67 -22.49
C VAL A 142 -7.59 -17.71 -22.47
N VAL A 143 -7.36 -18.86 -21.83
CA VAL A 143 -8.39 -19.89 -21.67
C VAL A 143 -9.57 -19.38 -20.84
N ILE A 144 -9.35 -18.52 -19.85
CA ILE A 144 -10.44 -17.92 -19.06
C ILE A 144 -11.34 -17.04 -19.93
N ILE A 145 -10.77 -16.18 -20.80
CA ILE A 145 -11.56 -15.38 -21.74
C ILE A 145 -12.37 -16.28 -22.68
N LEU A 146 -11.76 -17.35 -23.20
CA LEU A 146 -12.44 -18.29 -24.09
C LEU A 146 -13.58 -19.03 -23.38
N LYS A 147 -13.38 -19.49 -22.14
CA LYS A 147 -14.42 -20.10 -21.32
C LYS A 147 -15.61 -19.16 -21.14
N LEU A 148 -15.34 -17.91 -20.76
CA LEU A 148 -16.39 -16.91 -20.59
C LEU A 148 -17.12 -16.62 -21.92
N PHE A 149 -16.39 -16.54 -23.03
CA PHE A 149 -16.96 -16.39 -24.38
C PHE A 149 -17.86 -17.56 -24.78
N PHE A 150 -17.51 -18.79 -24.39
CA PHE A 150 -18.35 -19.98 -24.62
C PHE A 150 -19.48 -20.16 -23.60
N GLY A 151 -19.66 -19.21 -22.66
CA GLY A 151 -20.71 -19.24 -21.65
C GLY A 151 -20.43 -20.20 -20.50
N GLU A 152 -19.17 -20.63 -20.33
CA GLU A 152 -18.75 -21.36 -19.13
C GLU A 152 -18.67 -20.42 -17.93
N LYS A 153 -18.99 -20.96 -16.76
CA LYS A 153 -18.86 -20.22 -15.51
C LYS A 153 -17.38 -20.16 -15.11
N VAL A 154 -16.87 -18.95 -14.94
CA VAL A 154 -15.52 -18.66 -14.42
C VAL A 154 -15.64 -17.73 -13.22
N ASP A 155 -14.69 -17.83 -12.29
CA ASP A 155 -14.63 -17.02 -11.07
C ASP A 155 -13.86 -15.70 -11.30
N VAL A 156 -14.16 -15.03 -12.41
CA VAL A 156 -13.63 -13.70 -12.76
C VAL A 156 -14.76 -12.85 -13.34
N SER A 157 -14.72 -11.53 -13.14
CA SER A 157 -15.78 -10.68 -13.67
C SER A 157 -15.64 -10.51 -15.19
N ALA A 158 -16.78 -10.35 -15.87
CA ALA A 158 -16.77 -10.06 -17.31
C ALA A 158 -16.11 -8.71 -17.62
N THR A 159 -16.13 -7.77 -16.68
CA THR A 159 -15.45 -6.47 -16.81
C THR A 159 -13.94 -6.63 -16.80
N ASP A 160 -13.40 -7.54 -15.99
CA ASP A 160 -11.95 -7.81 -15.96
C ASP A 160 -11.48 -8.53 -17.25
N CYS A 161 -12.39 -9.24 -17.92
CA CYS A 161 -12.13 -9.93 -19.19
C CYS A 161 -12.34 -9.05 -20.44
N ASP A 162 -13.00 -7.91 -20.33
CA ASP A 162 -13.21 -6.94 -21.43
C ASP A 162 -11.97 -6.05 -21.59
N LEU A 163 -10.88 -6.68 -22.01
CA LEU A 163 -9.59 -5.99 -22.16
C LEU A 163 -9.65 -4.88 -23.21
N THR A 164 -10.57 -4.94 -24.18
CA THR A 164 -10.74 -3.90 -25.21
C THR A 164 -11.62 -2.73 -24.76
N ASN A 165 -12.30 -2.84 -23.61
CA ASN A 165 -13.27 -1.88 -23.10
C ASN A 165 -14.40 -1.58 -24.11
N ASP A 166 -14.84 -2.59 -24.87
CA ASP A 166 -15.93 -2.44 -25.84
C ASP A 166 -17.29 -2.89 -25.31
N GLY A 167 -17.33 -3.35 -24.06
CA GLY A 167 -18.51 -3.82 -23.34
C GLY A 167 -18.86 -5.28 -23.63
N ILE A 168 -18.07 -6.00 -24.42
CA ILE A 168 -18.36 -7.37 -24.85
C ILE A 168 -17.10 -8.24 -24.76
N VAL A 169 -17.09 -9.20 -23.85
CA VAL A 169 -16.02 -10.21 -23.81
C VAL A 169 -16.10 -11.12 -25.04
N ASN A 170 -15.09 -11.04 -25.92
CA ASN A 170 -15.02 -11.80 -27.15
C ASN A 170 -13.57 -12.15 -27.55
N VAL A 171 -13.41 -12.75 -28.72
CA VAL A 171 -12.09 -13.19 -29.23
C VAL A 171 -11.10 -12.04 -29.40
N LYS A 172 -11.56 -10.79 -29.56
CA LYS A 172 -10.66 -9.62 -29.60
C LYS A 172 -9.93 -9.40 -28.28
N ASP A 173 -10.60 -9.66 -27.15
CA ASP A 173 -9.96 -9.57 -25.82
C ASP A 173 -8.91 -10.67 -25.67
N ALA A 174 -9.24 -11.90 -26.09
CA ALA A 174 -8.29 -13.01 -26.11
C ALA A 174 -7.07 -12.71 -27.01
N VAL A 175 -7.27 -12.09 -28.17
CA VAL A 175 -6.18 -11.67 -29.06
C VAL A 175 -5.37 -10.53 -28.47
N LYS A 176 -5.99 -9.59 -27.75
CA LYS A 176 -5.28 -8.54 -27.03
C LYS A 176 -4.40 -9.15 -25.93
N LEU A 177 -4.93 -10.11 -25.20
CA LEU A 177 -4.20 -10.83 -24.16
C LEU A 177 -3.02 -11.65 -24.70
N LEU A 178 -3.22 -12.36 -25.81
CA LEU A 178 -2.13 -13.10 -26.50
C LEU A 178 -0.95 -12.22 -26.91
N LYS A 179 -1.16 -10.90 -27.10
CA LYS A 179 -0.09 -9.94 -27.40
C LYS A 179 0.64 -9.43 -26.15
N MET A 180 0.08 -9.69 -24.97
CA MET A 180 0.63 -9.30 -23.67
C MET A 180 1.37 -10.45 -22.98
N ILE A 181 1.24 -11.70 -23.48
CA ILE A 181 1.99 -12.84 -22.97
C ILE A 181 3.48 -12.59 -23.17
N GLU A 182 4.23 -12.70 -22.08
CA GLU A 182 5.70 -12.65 -22.03
C GLU A 182 6.34 -14.05 -22.18
#